data_AF-A0A1G1G0U1-F1
#
_entry.id   AF-A0A1G1G0U1-F1
#
_cell.length_a   1.000
_cell.length_b   1.000
_cell.length_c   1.000
_cell.angle_alpha   90.00
_cell.angle_beta   90.00
_cell.angle_gamma   90.00
#
_symmetry.space_group_name_H-M   'P 1'
#
loop_
_entity.id
_entity.type
_entity.pdbx_description
1 polymer ?
#
loop_
_entity_poly.entity_id
_entity_poly.type
_entity_poly.pdbx_seq_one_letter_code
_entity_poly.pdbx_strand_id
1 'polypeptide(L)'
;PLFSAAIVLPAVLNIVTPGDPVWVLLRLSGPRTWGPYSLPAEITITEQGLRGANLFLSRVAASVAFAILLTLTSKWSAIFSGLRSLFAPRIFVMTLSMTERYLFVFLRLIQDMYRARKSRTIHPFSPAAERHWTASRIGVTFKKSIDMSEDIHKAMLSRGFQGEFRSLDRFHLSPADAAWVAAVLFAGVVLILFEKGILNS
;
A
#
# COMPACT_ATOMS: atom_id res chain seq x y z
N PRO A 1 8.74 -6.98 0.81
CA PRO A 1 9.41 -7.88 1.79
C PRO A 1 10.95 -7.80 1.78
N LEU A 2 11.61 -7.84 0.62
CA LEU A 2 13.08 -7.82 0.54
C LEU A 2 13.71 -6.54 1.15
N PHE A 3 13.15 -5.37 0.86
CA PHE A 3 13.62 -4.10 1.44
C PHE A 3 13.41 -4.04 2.96
N SER A 4 12.29 -4.57 3.45
CA SER A 4 12.00 -4.65 4.89
C SER A 4 12.96 -5.59 5.62
N ALA A 5 13.37 -6.69 4.99
CA ALA A 5 14.39 -7.59 5.54
C ALA A 5 15.77 -6.89 5.64
N ALA A 6 16.13 -6.07 4.65
CA ALA A 6 17.36 -5.28 4.69
C ALA A 6 17.37 -4.24 5.83
N ILE A 7 16.23 -3.64 6.15
CA ILE A 7 16.09 -2.67 7.24
C ILE A 7 16.20 -3.31 8.63
N VAL A 8 15.80 -4.58 8.75
CA VAL A 8 15.75 -5.30 10.05
C VAL A 8 17.10 -5.92 10.40
N LEU A 9 17.95 -6.17 9.41
CA LEU A 9 19.29 -6.75 9.56
C LEU A 9 20.18 -6.06 10.64
N PRO A 10 20.22 -4.72 10.75
CA PRO A 10 20.96 -4.03 11.81
C PRO A 10 20.36 -4.25 13.20
N ALA A 11 19.05 -4.46 13.29
CA ALA A 11 18.34 -4.70 14.55
C ALA A 11 18.53 -6.13 15.08
N VAL A 12 19.09 -7.04 14.28
CA VAL A 12 19.49 -8.40 14.71
C VAL A 12 20.84 -8.38 15.43
N LEU A 13 21.63 -7.31 15.26
CA LEU A 13 22.96 -7.18 15.83
C LEU A 13 22.92 -6.60 17.24
N ASN A 14 23.81 -7.09 18.11
CA ASN A 14 24.04 -6.61 19.49
C ASN A 14 24.38 -5.11 19.59
N ILE A 15 24.68 -4.44 18.47
CA ILE A 15 24.91 -3.00 18.40
C ILE A 15 23.63 -2.20 18.72
N VAL A 16 22.44 -2.75 18.42
CA VAL A 16 21.16 -2.03 18.53
C VAL A 16 20.26 -2.60 19.64
N THR A 17 20.32 -3.91 19.87
CA THR A 17 19.55 -4.59 20.94
C THR A 17 20.46 -5.45 21.79
N PRO A 18 20.77 -5.04 23.04
CA PRO A 18 21.54 -5.87 23.97
C PRO A 18 20.68 -7.07 24.43
N GLY A 19 21.21 -8.28 24.32
CA GLY A 19 20.50 -9.52 24.67
C GLY A 19 21.39 -10.76 24.60
N ASP A 20 20.82 -11.93 24.91
CA ASP A 20 21.57 -13.19 24.96
C ASP A 20 22.14 -13.57 23.58
N PRO A 21 23.47 -13.83 23.48
CA PRO A 21 24.13 -14.10 22.22
C PRO A 21 23.85 -15.54 21.75
N VAL A 22 23.30 -15.68 20.54
CA VAL A 22 23.05 -16.99 19.90
C VAL A 22 24.22 -17.40 19.02
N TRP A 23 24.83 -16.44 18.32
CA TRP A 23 25.96 -16.68 17.42
C TRP A 23 26.95 -15.51 17.45
N VAL A 24 28.24 -15.79 17.68
CA VAL A 24 29.33 -14.81 17.69
C VAL A 24 29.92 -14.72 16.29
N LEU A 25 29.72 -13.58 15.60
CA LEU A 25 30.23 -13.39 14.24
C LEU A 25 31.69 -12.91 14.24
N LEU A 26 32.09 -12.08 15.22
CA LEU A 26 33.45 -11.54 15.34
C LEU A 26 33.78 -11.24 16.80
N ARG A 27 34.91 -11.76 17.30
CA ARG A 27 35.54 -11.33 18.56
C ARG A 27 36.56 -10.23 18.26
N LEU A 28 36.31 -9.01 18.73
CA LEU A 28 37.29 -7.93 18.75
C LEU A 28 38.08 -7.98 20.07
N SER A 29 39.40 -7.80 19.98
CA SER A 29 40.37 -7.95 21.08
C SER A 29 40.30 -6.90 22.21
N GLY A 30 39.18 -6.18 22.38
CA GLY A 30 38.97 -5.29 23.51
C GLY A 30 37.78 -4.33 23.31
N PRO A 31 37.11 -3.91 24.40
CA PRO A 31 36.05 -2.91 24.34
C PRO A 31 36.64 -1.56 23.92
N ARG A 32 36.33 -1.10 22.71
CA ARG A 32 36.70 0.24 22.23
C ARG A 32 35.53 1.18 22.45
N THR A 33 35.59 1.98 23.52
CA THR A 33 34.69 3.10 23.73
C THR A 33 35.07 4.24 22.79
N TRP A 34 34.35 4.42 21.69
CA TRP A 34 34.48 5.58 20.82
C TRP A 34 33.32 6.54 21.13
N GLY A 35 33.52 7.44 22.09
CA GLY A 35 32.52 8.44 22.50
C GLY A 35 31.28 7.83 23.18
N PRO A 36 30.05 8.36 22.96
CA PRO A 36 28.82 7.89 23.60
C PRO A 36 28.36 6.49 23.14
N TYR A 37 29.09 5.85 22.21
CA TYR A 37 28.82 4.51 21.73
C TYR A 37 29.84 3.53 22.33
N SER A 38 29.39 2.70 23.26
CA SER A 38 30.16 1.55 23.73
C SER A 38 30.05 0.43 22.69
N LEU A 39 31.09 0.24 21.88
CA LEU A 39 31.17 -0.93 21.00
C LEU A 39 31.49 -2.15 21.88
N PRO A 40 30.56 -3.12 22.04
CA PRO A 40 30.86 -4.35 22.74
C PRO A 40 31.94 -5.14 21.99
N ALA A 41 32.75 -5.90 22.72
CA ALA A 41 33.89 -6.64 22.18
C ALA A 41 33.50 -7.80 21.24
N GLU A 42 32.21 -8.14 21.13
CA GLU A 42 31.72 -9.20 20.27
C GLU A 42 30.50 -8.73 19.45
N ILE A 43 30.60 -8.81 18.11
CA ILE A 43 29.42 -8.63 17.25
C ILE A 43 28.68 -9.96 17.25
N THR A 44 27.57 -10.01 17.99
CA THR A 44 26.73 -11.20 18.13
C THR A 44 25.35 -10.97 17.52
N ILE A 45 24.77 -12.05 17.01
CA ILE A 45 23.33 -12.13 16.73
C ILE A 45 22.65 -12.45 18.06
N THR A 46 21.74 -11.59 18.52
CA THR A 46 21.01 -11.81 19.77
C THR A 46 19.71 -12.58 19.52
N GLU A 47 19.31 -13.45 20.47
CA GLU A 47 18.05 -14.20 20.34
C GLU A 47 16.84 -13.26 20.31
N GLN A 48 16.93 -12.20 21.11
CA GLN A 48 15.93 -11.14 21.19
C GLN A 48 15.82 -10.35 19.87
N GLY A 49 16.95 -10.04 19.24
CA GLY A 49 17.00 -9.40 17.92
C GLY A 49 16.42 -10.30 16.83
N LEU A 50 16.70 -11.60 16.86
CA LEU A 50 16.15 -12.57 15.89
C LEU A 50 14.64 -12.76 16.06
N ARG A 51 14.13 -12.89 17.29
CA ARG A 51 12.68 -12.97 17.57
C ARG A 51 11.95 -11.70 17.14
N GLY A 52 12.50 -10.53 17.47
CA GLY A 52 11.95 -9.23 17.05
C GLY A 52 11.94 -9.07 15.53
N ALA A 53 13.02 -9.48 14.86
CA ALA A 53 13.13 -9.48 13.41
C ALA A 53 12.10 -10.38 12.74
N ASN A 54 11.89 -11.59 13.27
CA ASN A 54 10.90 -12.52 12.74
C ASN A 54 9.46 -12.00 12.91
N LEU A 55 9.14 -11.43 14.08
CA LEU A 55 7.83 -10.80 14.32
C LEU A 55 7.58 -9.62 13.38
N PHE A 56 8.58 -8.77 13.18
CA PHE A 56 8.46 -7.66 12.26
C PHE A 56 8.28 -8.13 10.81
N LEU A 57 9.10 -9.08 10.37
CA LEU A 57 9.05 -9.58 8.99
C LEU A 57 7.74 -10.29 8.69
N SER A 58 7.26 -11.15 9.61
CA SER A 58 5.96 -11.81 9.50
C SER A 58 4.82 -10.81 9.47
N ARG A 59 4.84 -9.78 10.33
CA ARG A 59 3.83 -8.70 10.32
C ARG A 59 3.78 -7.95 9.00
N VAL A 60 4.93 -7.58 8.45
CA VAL A 60 5.01 -6.89 7.15
C VAL A 60 4.53 -7.81 6.03
N ALA A 61 4.97 -9.07 6.01
CA ALA A 61 4.56 -10.04 5.02
C ALA A 61 3.04 -10.27 5.05
N ALA A 62 2.46 -10.47 6.23
CA ALA A 62 1.02 -10.65 6.41
C ALA A 62 0.23 -9.41 5.96
N SER A 63 0.68 -8.21 6.33
CA SER A 63 0.02 -6.95 5.94
C SER A 63 0.02 -6.76 4.41
N VAL A 64 1.15 -7.01 3.76
CA VAL A 64 1.28 -6.90 2.29
C VAL A 64 0.46 -7.98 1.58
N ALA A 65 0.52 -9.22 2.05
CA ALA A 65 -0.28 -10.32 1.50
C ALA A 65 -1.78 -10.02 1.59
N PHE A 66 -2.24 -9.50 2.73
CA PHE A 66 -3.63 -9.10 2.91
C PHE A 66 -4.04 -7.96 1.98
N ALA A 67 -3.20 -6.93 1.83
CA ALA A 67 -3.47 -5.83 0.91
C ALA A 67 -3.57 -6.30 -0.56
N ILE A 68 -2.68 -7.21 -0.99
CA ILE A 68 -2.74 -7.81 -2.33
C ILE A 68 -4.00 -8.65 -2.49
N LEU A 69 -4.30 -9.52 -1.53
CA LEU A 69 -5.48 -10.37 -1.56
C LEU A 69 -6.76 -9.55 -1.66
N LEU A 70 -6.87 -8.48 -0.88
CA LEU A 70 -8.00 -7.56 -0.91
C LEU A 70 -8.13 -6.91 -2.29
N THR A 71 -7.02 -6.42 -2.85
CA THR A 71 -7.00 -5.76 -4.16
C THR A 71 -7.39 -6.71 -5.30
N LEU A 72 -7.04 -7.99 -5.20
CA LEU A 72 -7.36 -9.00 -6.21
C LEU A 72 -8.79 -9.56 -6.11
N THR A 73 -9.34 -9.64 -4.90
CA THR A 73 -10.68 -10.21 -4.66
C THR A 73 -11.80 -9.18 -4.68
N SER A 74 -11.50 -7.91 -4.38
CA SER A 74 -12.50 -6.85 -4.22
C SER A 74 -12.54 -5.89 -5.41
N LYS A 75 -13.74 -5.66 -5.95
CA LYS A 75 -13.97 -4.60 -6.95
C LYS A 75 -13.92 -3.22 -6.28
N TRP A 76 -13.51 -2.19 -7.02
CA TRP A 76 -13.53 -0.79 -6.56
C TRP A 76 -14.91 -0.34 -6.06
N SER A 77 -16.00 -0.84 -6.65
CA SER A 77 -17.36 -0.55 -6.19
C SER A 77 -17.63 -1.03 -4.77
N ALA A 78 -17.14 -2.22 -4.40
CA ALA A 78 -17.25 -2.76 -3.06
C ALA A 78 -16.44 -1.93 -2.04
N ILE A 79 -15.24 -1.49 -2.42
CA ILE A 79 -14.40 -0.62 -1.57
C ILE A 79 -15.10 0.72 -1.29
N PHE A 80 -15.62 1.38 -2.32
CA PHE A 80 -16.33 2.65 -2.18
C PHE A 80 -17.64 2.53 -1.38
N SER A 81 -18.34 1.42 -1.55
CA SER A 81 -19.54 1.12 -0.78
C SER A 81 -19.20 0.80 0.69
N GLY A 82 -18.08 0.13 0.96
CA GLY A 82 -17.52 -0.01 2.30
C GLY A 82 -17.18 1.35 2.93
N LEU A 83 -16.59 2.28 2.18
CA LEU A 83 -16.31 3.64 2.64
C LEU A 83 -17.60 4.39 3.06
N ARG A 84 -18.70 4.14 2.34
CA ARG A 84 -20.03 4.68 2.72
C ARG A 84 -20.55 4.10 4.03
N SER A 85 -20.27 2.83 4.32
CA SER A 85 -20.62 2.20 5.60
C SER A 85 -19.79 2.74 6.78
N LEU A 86 -18.59 3.26 6.50
CA LEU A 86 -17.70 3.94 7.45
C LEU A 86 -18.06 5.42 7.69
N PHE A 87 -19.33 5.81 7.46
CA PHE A 87 -19.84 7.18 7.61
C PHE A 87 -19.17 8.25 6.73
N ALA A 88 -18.47 7.87 5.66
CA ALA A 88 -17.91 8.87 4.73
C ALA A 88 -19.03 9.66 4.02
N PRO A 89 -18.91 11.00 3.92
CA PRO A 89 -19.88 11.82 3.20
C PRO A 89 -20.02 11.39 1.73
N ARG A 90 -21.26 11.39 1.22
CA ARG A 90 -21.60 10.90 -0.13
C ARG A 90 -20.82 11.59 -1.24
N ILE A 91 -20.49 12.87 -1.05
CA ILE A 91 -19.72 13.65 -2.02
C ILE A 91 -18.32 13.05 -2.26
N PHE A 92 -17.65 12.55 -1.22
CA PHE A 92 -16.32 11.94 -1.38
C PHE A 92 -16.39 10.64 -2.17
N VAL A 93 -17.37 9.79 -1.85
CA VAL A 93 -17.60 8.53 -2.58
C VAL A 93 -17.90 8.80 -4.05
N MET A 94 -18.72 9.82 -4.34
CA MET A 94 -19.02 10.24 -5.71
C MET A 94 -17.76 10.72 -6.45
N THR A 95 -17.00 11.65 -5.86
CA THR A 95 -15.78 12.18 -6.46
C THR A 95 -14.74 11.08 -6.72
N LEU A 96 -14.58 10.14 -5.78
CA LEU A 96 -13.69 8.99 -5.94
C LEU A 96 -14.17 8.05 -7.06
N SER A 97 -15.48 7.78 -7.14
CA SER A 97 -16.04 6.94 -8.20
C SER A 97 -15.86 7.53 -9.60
N MET A 98 -16.00 8.86 -9.74
CA MET A 98 -15.71 9.54 -11.00
C MET A 98 -14.21 9.51 -11.29
N THR A 99 -13.38 9.76 -10.29
CA THR A 99 -11.92 9.67 -10.42
C THR A 99 -11.49 8.30 -10.94
N GLU A 100 -12.01 7.20 -10.37
CA GLU A 100 -11.71 5.84 -10.82
C GLU A 100 -12.09 5.62 -12.30
N ARG A 101 -13.33 5.98 -12.68
CA ARG A 101 -13.81 5.84 -14.06
C ARG A 101 -12.94 6.60 -15.06
N TYR A 102 -12.58 7.85 -14.74
CA TYR A 102 -11.83 8.71 -15.65
C TYR A 102 -10.31 8.48 -15.58
N LEU A 103 -9.79 7.89 -14.50
CA LEU A 103 -8.36 7.54 -14.39
C LEU A 103 -7.94 6.64 -15.56
N PHE A 104 -8.73 5.62 -15.92
CA PHE A 104 -8.45 4.77 -17.07
C PHE A 104 -8.54 5.51 -18.41
N VAL A 105 -9.43 6.50 -18.51
CA VAL A 105 -9.56 7.35 -19.72
C VAL A 105 -8.31 8.22 -19.88
N PHE A 106 -7.87 8.89 -18.81
CA PHE A 106 -6.65 9.69 -18.82
C PHE A 106 -5.41 8.83 -19.07
N LEU A 107 -5.33 7.63 -18.50
CA LEU A 107 -4.23 6.71 -18.73
C LEU A 107 -4.12 6.34 -20.21
N ARG A 108 -5.24 5.99 -20.87
CA ARG A 108 -5.27 5.73 -22.31
C ARG A 108 -4.84 6.94 -23.12
N LEU A 109 -5.34 8.13 -22.77
CA LEU A 109 -4.95 9.37 -23.42
C LEU A 109 -3.43 9.63 -23.34
N ILE A 110 -2.83 9.42 -22.16
CA ILE A 110 -1.39 9.57 -21.97
C ILE A 110 -0.62 8.51 -22.78
N GLN A 111 -1.08 7.25 -22.77
CA GLN A 111 -0.49 6.18 -23.58
C GLN A 111 -0.55 6.49 -25.08
N ASP A 112 -1.65 7.04 -25.57
CA ASP A 112 -1.82 7.39 -26.98
C ASP A 112 -0.93 8.58 -27.36
N MET A 113 -0.82 9.59 -26.50
CA MET A 113 0.15 10.68 -26.71
C MET A 113 1.59 10.17 -26.77
N TYR A 114 1.94 9.23 -25.89
CA TYR A 114 3.27 8.62 -25.87
C TYR A 114 3.53 7.77 -27.13
N ARG A 115 2.56 6.94 -27.55
CA ARG A 115 2.63 6.15 -28.79
C ARG A 115 2.74 7.04 -30.03
N ALA A 116 1.93 8.09 -30.12
CA ALA A 116 1.99 9.06 -31.21
C ALA A 116 3.35 9.76 -31.27
N ARG A 117 3.96 10.08 -30.12
CA ARG A 117 5.33 10.62 -30.06
C ARG A 117 6.32 9.59 -30.60
N LYS A 118 6.26 8.35 -30.11
CA LYS A 118 7.16 7.26 -30.53
C LYS A 118 7.08 7.01 -32.03
N SER A 119 5.89 7.08 -32.63
CA SER A 119 5.70 6.93 -34.08
C SER A 119 6.30 8.07 -34.92
N ARG A 120 6.38 9.28 -34.38
CA ARG A 120 6.92 10.47 -35.10
C ARG A 120 8.40 10.71 -34.84
N THR A 121 9.00 9.99 -33.89
CA THR A 121 10.38 10.22 -33.44
C THR A 121 11.28 9.15 -34.04
N ILE A 122 12.19 9.56 -34.92
CA ILE A 122 13.15 8.66 -35.59
C ILE A 122 14.48 8.59 -34.80
N HIS A 123 14.82 9.64 -34.03
CA HIS A 123 16.06 9.73 -33.26
C HIS A 123 15.78 10.13 -31.80
N PRO A 124 16.51 9.59 -30.80
CA PRO A 124 16.32 9.96 -29.40
C PRO A 124 16.62 11.44 -29.18
N PHE A 125 15.79 12.08 -28.34
CA PHE A 125 15.96 13.49 -27.97
C PHE A 125 16.98 13.65 -26.84
N SER A 126 17.50 14.86 -26.66
CA SER A 126 18.27 15.18 -25.46
C SER A 126 17.38 15.07 -24.20
N PRO A 127 17.95 14.72 -23.03
CA PRO A 127 17.19 14.64 -21.79
C PRO A 127 16.42 15.93 -21.44
N ALA A 128 16.94 17.09 -21.85
CA ALA A 128 16.27 18.37 -21.65
C ALA A 128 14.99 18.49 -22.50
N ALA A 129 15.05 18.09 -23.78
CA ALA A 129 13.89 18.09 -24.66
C ALA A 129 12.85 17.05 -24.22
N GLU A 130 13.26 15.91 -23.66
CA GLU A 130 12.34 14.94 -23.06
C GLU A 130 11.59 15.50 -21.86
N ARG A 131 12.29 16.15 -20.92
CA ARG A 131 11.65 16.81 -19.77
C ARG A 131 10.67 17.89 -20.22
N HIS A 132 11.06 18.71 -21.19
CA HIS A 132 10.19 19.76 -21.72
C HIS A 132 8.92 19.19 -22.37
N TRP A 133 9.06 18.13 -23.17
CA TRP A 133 7.90 17.45 -23.74
C TRP A 133 6.97 16.87 -22.67
N THR A 134 7.52 16.22 -21.64
CA THR A 134 6.71 15.66 -20.55
C THR A 134 5.97 16.76 -19.79
N ALA A 135 6.64 17.88 -19.47
CA ALA A 135 6.00 19.03 -18.85
C ALA A 135 4.85 19.61 -19.70
N SER A 136 5.08 19.73 -21.01
CA SER A 136 4.04 20.17 -21.95
C SER A 136 2.83 19.22 -21.96
N ARG A 137 3.05 17.90 -21.92
CA ARG A 137 1.96 16.91 -21.90
C ARG A 137 1.17 16.90 -20.59
N ILE A 138 1.84 17.17 -19.46
CA ILE A 138 1.16 17.37 -18.18
C ILE A 138 0.19 18.56 -18.28
N GLY A 139 0.64 19.69 -18.83
CA GLY A 139 -0.20 20.87 -19.04
C GLY A 139 -1.39 20.60 -19.97
N VAL A 140 -1.18 19.91 -21.08
CA VAL A 140 -2.26 19.52 -22.01
C VAL A 140 -3.27 18.60 -21.34
N THR A 141 -2.81 17.61 -20.57
CA THR A 141 -3.68 16.67 -19.85
C THR A 141 -4.49 17.38 -18.78
N PHE A 142 -3.86 18.31 -18.05
CA PHE A 142 -4.51 19.14 -17.04
C PHE A 142 -5.64 19.98 -17.64
N LYS A 143 -5.37 20.72 -18.72
CA LYS A 143 -6.41 21.49 -19.44
C LYS A 143 -7.57 20.59 -19.86
N LYS A 144 -7.26 19.45 -20.48
CA LYS A 144 -8.28 18.50 -20.93
C LYS A 144 -9.10 17.92 -19.78
N SER A 145 -8.53 17.82 -18.57
CA SER A 145 -9.27 17.37 -17.38
C SER A 145 -10.30 18.39 -16.91
N ILE A 146 -9.99 19.69 -17.02
CA ILE A 146 -10.92 20.78 -16.70
C ILE A 146 -12.06 20.78 -17.73
N ASP A 147 -11.73 20.80 -19.01
CA ASP A 147 -12.72 20.78 -20.10
C ASP A 147 -13.66 19.57 -19.96
N MET A 148 -13.10 18.39 -19.71
CA MET A 148 -13.85 17.16 -19.51
C MET A 148 -14.76 17.23 -18.28
N SER A 149 -14.29 17.81 -17.16
CA SER A 149 -15.10 17.97 -15.94
C SER A 149 -16.36 18.79 -16.22
N GLU A 150 -16.25 19.89 -16.96
CA GLU A 150 -17.39 20.72 -17.36
C GLU A 150 -18.37 19.97 -18.25
N ASP A 151 -17.86 19.25 -19.27
CA ASP A 151 -18.68 18.48 -20.20
C ASP A 151 -19.44 17.36 -19.47
N ILE A 152 -18.78 16.65 -18.56
CA ILE A 152 -19.40 15.62 -17.73
C ILE A 152 -20.46 16.24 -16.84
N HIS A 153 -20.16 17.38 -16.21
CA HIS A 153 -21.14 18.07 -15.36
C HIS A 153 -22.39 18.46 -16.14
N LYS A 154 -22.24 19.06 -17.33
CA LYS A 154 -23.36 19.39 -18.23
C LYS A 154 -24.14 18.13 -18.64
N ALA A 155 -23.45 17.04 -18.96
CA ALA A 155 -24.08 15.76 -19.29
C ALA A 155 -24.83 15.13 -18.10
N MET A 156 -24.31 15.29 -16.87
CA MET A 156 -24.99 14.86 -15.65
C MET A 156 -26.27 15.65 -15.43
N LEU A 157 -26.21 16.99 -15.53
CA LEU A 157 -27.40 17.84 -15.40
C LEU A 157 -28.48 17.49 -16.44
N SER A 158 -28.08 17.25 -17.69
CA SER A 158 -29.00 16.85 -18.77
C SER A 158 -29.70 15.51 -18.51
N ARG A 159 -29.09 14.62 -17.71
CA ARG A 159 -29.67 13.33 -17.29
C ARG A 159 -30.48 13.43 -16.00
N GLY A 160 -30.73 14.64 -15.49
CA GLY A 160 -31.50 14.88 -14.27
C GLY A 160 -30.69 14.62 -13.00
N PHE A 161 -29.38 14.91 -13.00
CA PHE A 161 -28.55 14.78 -11.80
C PHE A 161 -29.04 15.70 -10.68
N GLN A 162 -29.50 15.11 -9.57
CA GLN A 162 -30.04 15.81 -8.39
C GLN A 162 -29.01 15.98 -7.26
N GLY A 163 -27.72 15.90 -7.56
CA GLY A 163 -26.66 15.97 -6.54
C GLY A 163 -26.29 14.63 -5.90
N GLU A 164 -26.99 13.54 -6.25
CA GLU A 164 -26.66 12.20 -5.77
C GLU A 164 -26.40 11.19 -6.90
N PHE A 165 -25.27 10.50 -6.81
CA PHE A 165 -24.98 9.36 -7.66
C PHE A 165 -25.65 8.11 -7.06
N ARG A 166 -26.67 7.57 -7.73
CA ARG A 166 -27.30 6.30 -7.33
C ARG A 166 -26.35 5.16 -7.70
N SER A 167 -25.54 4.71 -6.74
CA SER A 167 -24.85 3.42 -6.86
C SER A 167 -25.90 2.31 -6.91
N LEU A 168 -25.88 1.51 -7.98
CA LEU A 168 -26.79 0.38 -8.18
C LEU A 168 -26.36 -0.89 -7.43
N ASP A 169 -25.18 -0.88 -6.80
CA ASP A 169 -24.68 -2.02 -6.03
C ASP A 169 -25.39 -2.08 -4.66
N ARG A 170 -26.33 -3.03 -4.53
CA ARG A 170 -26.81 -3.49 -3.23
C ARG A 170 -25.82 -4.53 -2.72
N PHE A 171 -25.23 -4.27 -1.56
CA PHE A 171 -24.54 -5.33 -0.82
C PHE A 171 -25.57 -6.37 -0.39
N HIS A 172 -25.41 -7.61 -0.86
CA HIS A 172 -26.15 -8.75 -0.36
C HIS A 172 -25.19 -9.53 0.53
N LEU A 173 -25.51 -9.62 1.83
CA LEU A 173 -24.76 -10.47 2.75
C LEU A 173 -25.06 -11.92 2.39
N SER A 174 -24.03 -12.63 1.91
CA SER A 174 -24.14 -14.07 1.69
C SER A 174 -23.95 -14.80 3.02
N PRO A 175 -24.63 -15.93 3.26
CA PRO A 175 -24.34 -16.78 4.42
C PRO A 175 -22.87 -17.26 4.46
N ALA A 176 -22.20 -17.33 3.30
CA ALA A 176 -20.77 -17.59 3.22
C ALA A 176 -19.92 -16.47 3.85
N ASP A 177 -20.35 -15.21 3.72
CA ASP A 177 -19.64 -14.06 4.33
C ASP A 177 -19.74 -14.12 5.86
N ALA A 178 -20.91 -14.52 6.38
CA ALA A 178 -21.12 -14.71 7.81
C ALA A 178 -20.25 -15.85 8.38
N ALA A 179 -20.19 -16.99 7.68
CA ALA A 179 -19.33 -18.11 8.06
C ALA A 179 -17.85 -17.71 8.03
N TRP A 180 -17.42 -16.91 7.05
CA TRP A 180 -16.07 -16.40 6.96
C TRP A 180 -15.73 -15.45 8.12
N VAL A 181 -16.61 -14.50 8.44
CA VAL A 181 -16.42 -13.59 9.59
C VAL A 181 -16.34 -14.38 10.90
N ALA A 182 -17.19 -15.38 11.09
CA ALA A 182 -17.16 -16.24 12.27
C ALA A 182 -15.84 -17.02 12.38
N ALA A 183 -15.34 -17.58 11.27
CA ALA A 183 -14.07 -18.29 11.23
C ALA A 183 -12.88 -17.36 11.56
N VAL A 184 -12.88 -16.13 11.04
CA VAL A 184 -11.83 -15.13 11.33
C VAL A 184 -11.85 -14.71 12.80
N LEU A 185 -13.03 -14.45 13.37
CA LEU A 185 -13.18 -14.11 14.79
C LEU A 185 -12.72 -15.27 15.68
N PHE A 186 -13.10 -16.50 15.34
CA PHE A 186 -12.67 -17.70 16.06
C PHE A 186 -11.14 -17.85 16.03
N ALA A 187 -10.52 -17.76 14.85
CA ALA A 187 -9.07 -17.82 14.72
C ALA A 187 -8.36 -16.71 15.53
N GLY A 188 -8.90 -15.49 15.51
CA GLY A 188 -8.39 -14.37 16.31
C GLY A 188 -8.46 -14.63 17.81
N VAL A 189 -9.58 -15.16 18.31
CA VAL A 189 -9.74 -15.53 19.72
C VAL A 189 -8.78 -16.64 20.11
N VAL A 190 -8.63 -17.68 19.30
CA VAL A 190 -7.66 -18.77 19.55
C VAL A 190 -6.23 -18.24 19.65
N LEU A 191 -5.86 -17.30 18.76
CA LEU A 191 -4.52 -16.70 18.75
C LEU A 191 -4.27 -15.85 20.01
N ILE A 192 -5.26 -15.05 20.44
CA ILE A 192 -5.19 -14.28 21.68
C ILE A 192 -5.11 -15.19 22.92
N LEU A 193 -5.85 -16.31 22.93
CA LEU A 193 -5.79 -17.28 24.02
C LEU A 193 -4.44 -18.00 24.09
N PHE A 194 -3.82 -18.26 22.93
CA PHE A 194 -2.48 -18.82 22.84
C PHE A 194 -1.42 -17.82 23.34
N GLU A 195 -1.53 -16.54 22.97
CA GLU A 195 -0.64 -15.47 23.44
C GLU A 195 -0.78 -15.21 24.95
N LYS A 196 -2.00 -15.31 25.50
CA LYS A 196 -2.25 -15.19 26.95
C LYS A 196 -1.87 -16.44 27.76
N GLY A 197 -1.31 -17.48 27.14
CA GLY A 197 -0.75 -18.63 27.85
C GLY A 197 -1.76 -19.55 28.53
N ILE A 198 -3.05 -19.47 28.19
CA ILE A 198 -4.09 -20.32 28.80
C ILE A 198 -4.00 -21.79 28.32
N LEU A 199 -3.24 -22.06 27.24
CA LEU A 199 -3.02 -23.40 26.67
C LEU A 199 -1.62 -23.99 26.92
N ASN A 200 -0.78 -23.33 27.73
CA ASN A 200 0.54 -23.84 28.14
C ASN A 200 0.59 -24.12 29.66
N SER A 201 -0.47 -24.73 30.21
CA SER A 201 -0.47 -25.30 31.56
C SER A 201 -0.68 -26.80 31.52
#